data_AF-A0A7K2W796-F1
#
_entry.id   AF-A0A7K2W796-F1
#
_cell.length_a   1.000
_cell.length_b   1.000
_cell.length_c   1.000
_cell.angle_alpha   90.00
_cell.angle_beta   90.00
_cell.angle_gamma   90.00
#
_symmetry.space_group_name_H-M   'P 1'
#
loop_
_entity.id
_entity.type
_entity.pdbx_description
1 polymer ?
#
loop_
_entity_poly.entity_id
_entity_poly.type
_entity_poly.pdbx_seq_one_letter_code
_entity_poly.pdbx_strand_id
1 'polypeptide(L)'
;MRLVDDLTLERGTSLQEKPGTTCTGIPAKGPAVEWELRLPGRPLLTVHDTRWDNGERDLVLYQPTVVPEIPAALSNLHNRLRVGIARAPGNTTTLRIMAFPAWVDGERPRIKKSLTTAQLAAKYGLQQLRDLTARPGVALHSAGGRVDVPGCDVDDPQDDIRIQHALSFPAEDDETPVIAFTHLRVVPVLRHVGWLSMVAV
;
A
#
# COMPACT_ATOMS: atom_id res chain seq x y z
N MET A 1 3.10 -11.13 -10.97
CA MET A 1 3.97 -11.56 -9.84
C MET A 1 3.11 -12.11 -8.70
N ARG A 2 3.59 -13.10 -7.95
CA ARG A 2 2.91 -13.64 -6.76
C ARG A 2 3.26 -12.77 -5.55
N LEU A 3 2.27 -12.37 -4.75
CA LEU A 3 2.48 -11.52 -3.56
C LEU A 3 2.42 -12.32 -2.26
N VAL A 4 1.29 -12.98 -2.00
CA VAL A 4 1.04 -13.80 -0.81
C VAL A 4 -0.04 -14.83 -1.14
N ASP A 5 0.10 -16.04 -0.63
CA ASP A 5 -0.76 -17.18 -0.98
C ASP A 5 -0.95 -17.23 -2.51
N ASP A 6 -2.16 -17.37 -3.05
CA ASP A 6 -2.41 -17.36 -4.49
C ASP A 6 -2.77 -15.97 -5.06
N LEU A 7 -2.58 -14.90 -4.27
CA LEU A 7 -2.78 -13.53 -4.74
C LEU A 7 -1.65 -13.13 -5.68
N THR A 8 -2.02 -12.79 -6.91
CA THR A 8 -1.10 -12.29 -7.93
C THR A 8 -1.40 -10.83 -8.27
N LEU A 9 -0.33 -10.09 -8.59
CA LEU A 9 -0.35 -8.69 -9.01
C LEU A 9 0.24 -8.61 -10.40
N GLU A 10 -0.49 -8.02 -11.34
CA GLU A 10 -0.06 -7.83 -12.73
C GLU A 10 -0.32 -6.39 -13.14
N ARG A 11 0.59 -5.82 -13.93
CA ARG A 11 0.37 -4.50 -14.50
C ARG A 11 -0.62 -4.65 -15.65
N GLY A 12 -1.74 -3.95 -15.57
CA GLY A 12 -2.70 -3.86 -16.66
C GLY A 12 -2.10 -3.09 -17.85
N THR A 13 -2.66 -3.31 -19.04
CA THR A 13 -2.28 -2.58 -20.26
C THR A 13 -3.03 -1.26 -20.41
N SER A 14 -4.07 -1.04 -19.60
CA SER A 14 -4.93 0.13 -19.66
C SER A 14 -4.32 1.32 -18.93
N LEU A 15 -4.44 2.48 -19.57
CA LEU A 15 -4.20 3.78 -18.96
C LEU A 15 -5.52 4.53 -18.98
N GLN A 16 -6.08 4.83 -17.81
CA GLN A 16 -7.36 5.48 -17.71
C GLN A 16 -7.19 6.93 -17.29
N GLU A 17 -7.53 7.89 -18.14
CA GLU A 17 -7.67 9.27 -17.71
C GLU A 17 -8.89 9.41 -16.80
N LYS A 18 -8.69 10.01 -15.63
CA LYS A 18 -9.80 10.28 -14.72
C LYS A 18 -9.69 11.65 -14.05
N PRO A 19 -10.81 12.36 -13.84
CA PRO A 19 -10.87 13.47 -12.90
C PRO A 19 -10.98 12.96 -11.46
N GLY A 20 -10.58 13.78 -10.50
CA GLY A 20 -10.78 13.50 -9.09
C GLY A 20 -10.24 14.59 -8.18
N THR A 21 -10.18 14.28 -6.89
CA THR A 21 -9.54 15.12 -5.86
C THR A 21 -8.32 14.38 -5.35
N THR A 22 -7.16 15.00 -5.32
CA THR A 22 -5.88 14.43 -4.87
C THR A 22 -5.85 14.18 -3.35
N CYS A 23 -4.77 13.60 -2.83
CA CYS A 23 -4.59 13.39 -1.40
C CYS A 23 -4.52 14.69 -0.59
N THR A 24 -4.10 15.80 -1.19
CA THR A 24 -4.11 17.13 -0.54
C THR A 24 -5.46 17.86 -0.62
N GLY A 25 -6.48 17.27 -1.28
CA GLY A 25 -7.80 17.87 -1.40
C GLY A 25 -7.97 18.77 -2.63
N ILE A 26 -7.00 18.78 -3.56
CA ILE A 26 -7.04 19.62 -4.76
C ILE A 26 -7.74 18.87 -5.90
N PRO A 27 -8.75 19.45 -6.58
CA PRO A 27 -9.29 18.90 -7.81
C PRO A 27 -8.23 18.84 -8.91
N ALA A 28 -8.04 17.68 -9.52
CA ALA A 28 -7.09 17.46 -10.59
C ALA A 28 -7.59 16.39 -11.57
N LYS A 29 -6.93 16.29 -12.73
CA LYS A 29 -7.03 15.14 -13.64
C LYS A 29 -5.69 14.44 -13.70
N GLY A 30 -5.70 13.21 -14.21
CA GLY A 30 -4.47 12.49 -14.44
C GLY A 30 -4.71 11.07 -14.95
N PRO A 31 -3.69 10.47 -15.59
CA PRO A 31 -3.74 9.08 -15.96
C PRO A 31 -3.57 8.16 -14.73
N ALA A 32 -4.39 7.12 -14.68
CA ALA A 32 -4.26 5.98 -13.77
C ALA A 32 -3.70 4.78 -14.53
N VAL A 33 -2.55 4.28 -14.08
CA VAL A 33 -2.05 2.96 -14.48
C VAL A 33 -2.81 1.92 -13.66
N GLU A 34 -3.40 0.94 -14.33
CA GLU A 34 -4.13 -0.14 -13.68
C GLU A 34 -3.19 -1.27 -13.26
N TRP A 35 -3.41 -1.77 -12.05
CA TRP A 35 -2.75 -2.96 -11.52
C TRP A 35 -3.81 -3.96 -11.09
N GLU A 36 -3.78 -5.12 -11.71
CA GLU A 36 -4.75 -6.19 -11.53
C GLU A 36 -4.31 -7.11 -10.39
N LEU A 37 -5.21 -7.27 -9.42
CA LEU A 37 -5.07 -8.20 -8.30
C LEU A 37 -6.00 -9.39 -8.54
N ARG A 38 -5.39 -10.55 -8.80
CA ARG A 38 -6.10 -11.78 -9.14
C ARG A 38 -5.94 -12.81 -8.03
N LEU A 39 -7.07 -13.36 -7.60
CA LEU A 39 -7.15 -14.47 -6.66
C LEU A 39 -8.12 -15.52 -7.25
N PRO A 40 -7.73 -16.80 -7.37
CA PRO A 40 -8.57 -17.81 -8.01
C PRO A 40 -9.99 -17.89 -7.41
N GLY A 41 -11.00 -17.95 -8.28
CA GLY A 41 -12.40 -18.04 -7.88
C GLY A 41 -13.00 -16.76 -7.27
N ARG A 42 -12.27 -15.64 -7.26
CA ARG A 42 -12.75 -14.34 -6.76
C ARG A 42 -12.83 -13.30 -7.88
N PRO A 43 -13.69 -12.27 -7.72
CA PRO A 43 -13.70 -11.14 -8.65
C PRO A 43 -12.34 -10.45 -8.75
N LEU A 44 -12.03 -9.94 -9.95
CA LEU A 44 -10.85 -9.11 -10.18
C LEU A 44 -10.93 -7.83 -9.33
N LEU A 45 -9.83 -7.50 -8.67
CA LEU A 45 -9.65 -6.23 -7.98
C LEU A 45 -8.62 -5.39 -8.73
N THR A 46 -8.81 -4.07 -8.78
CA THR A 46 -7.89 -3.18 -9.51
C THR A 46 -7.36 -2.09 -8.59
N VAL A 47 -6.05 -1.92 -8.56
CA VAL A 47 -5.38 -0.79 -7.91
C VAL A 47 -5.07 0.25 -8.98
N HIS A 48 -5.48 1.50 -8.74
CA HIS A 48 -5.10 2.62 -9.60
C HIS A 48 -3.90 3.32 -9.01
N ASP A 49 -2.82 3.38 -9.78
CA ASP A 49 -1.67 4.24 -9.56
C ASP A 49 -1.85 5.51 -10.40
N THR A 50 -2.34 6.57 -9.75
CA THR A 50 -2.72 7.80 -10.44
C THR A 50 -1.60 8.82 -10.32
N ARG A 51 -1.15 9.34 -11.46
CA ARG A 51 -0.27 10.52 -11.51
C ARG A 51 -1.11 11.71 -11.91
N TRP A 52 -1.27 12.67 -11.01
CA TRP A 52 -2.11 13.85 -11.20
C TRP A 52 -1.33 14.98 -11.88
N ASP A 53 -2.03 15.82 -12.64
CA ASP A 53 -1.45 16.95 -13.37
C ASP A 53 -0.83 18.00 -12.42
N ASN A 54 -1.26 18.03 -11.16
CA ASN A 54 -0.68 18.90 -10.14
C ASN A 54 0.64 18.36 -9.55
N GLY A 55 1.14 17.22 -10.05
CA GLY A 55 2.37 16.57 -9.63
C GLY A 55 2.22 15.60 -8.45
N GLU A 56 1.02 15.46 -7.86
CA GLU A 56 0.77 14.42 -6.87
C GLU A 56 0.68 13.04 -7.53
N ARG A 57 1.02 12.00 -6.76
CA ARG A 57 0.79 10.60 -7.14
C ARG A 57 0.09 9.90 -6.00
N ASP A 58 -0.89 9.05 -6.28
CA ASP A 58 -1.55 8.27 -5.25
C ASP A 58 -2.01 6.90 -5.71
N LEU A 59 -2.22 6.02 -4.72
CA LEU A 59 -2.68 4.65 -4.90
C LEU A 59 -4.01 4.43 -4.19
N VAL A 60 -4.93 3.77 -4.88
CA VAL A 60 -6.24 3.41 -4.34
C VAL A 60 -6.76 2.09 -4.93
N LEU A 61 -7.54 1.35 -4.13
CA LEU A 61 -8.33 0.25 -4.65
C LEU A 61 -9.53 0.83 -5.43
N TYR A 62 -9.53 0.72 -6.74
CA TYR A 62 -10.52 1.34 -7.61
C TYR A 62 -11.87 0.66 -7.51
N GLN A 63 -12.94 1.45 -7.43
CA GLN A 63 -14.31 0.95 -7.51
C GLN A 63 -14.77 0.85 -8.97
N PRO A 64 -15.06 -0.35 -9.49
CA PRO A 64 -15.63 -0.48 -10.83
C PRO A 64 -17.04 0.11 -10.88
N THR A 65 -17.47 0.53 -12.08
CA THR A 65 -18.82 1.08 -12.32
C THR A 65 -19.92 0.10 -11.89
N VAL A 66 -19.70 -1.19 -12.12
CA VAL A 66 -20.55 -2.27 -11.64
C VAL A 66 -19.73 -3.05 -10.61
N VAL A 67 -20.06 -2.86 -9.34
CA VAL A 67 -19.38 -3.57 -8.24
C VAL A 67 -19.91 -5.00 -8.21
N PRO A 68 -19.05 -6.02 -8.33
CA PRO A 68 -19.46 -7.41 -8.18
C PRO A 68 -19.96 -7.67 -6.76
N GLU A 69 -20.69 -8.76 -6.54
CA GLU A 69 -21.05 -9.17 -5.19
C GLU A 69 -19.78 -9.49 -4.39
N ILE A 70 -19.48 -8.65 -3.40
CA ILE A 70 -18.29 -8.74 -2.56
C ILE A 70 -18.65 -8.45 -1.09
N PRO A 71 -17.86 -8.97 -0.13
CA PRO A 71 -18.05 -8.67 1.29
C PRO A 71 -18.02 -7.17 1.59
N ALA A 72 -18.79 -6.75 2.60
CA ALA A 72 -18.97 -5.34 2.93
C ALA A 72 -17.66 -4.61 3.28
N ALA A 73 -16.74 -5.23 4.03
CA ALA A 73 -15.43 -4.65 4.33
C ALA A 73 -14.61 -4.35 3.08
N LEU A 74 -14.66 -5.21 2.06
CA LEU A 74 -13.96 -4.99 0.79
C LEU A 74 -14.64 -3.91 -0.04
N SER A 75 -15.98 -3.93 -0.10
CA SER A 75 -16.77 -2.85 -0.70
C SER A 75 -16.44 -1.48 -0.07
N ASN A 76 -16.33 -1.44 1.25
CA ASN A 76 -15.98 -0.25 2.02
C ASN A 76 -14.51 0.17 1.91
N LEU A 77 -13.64 -0.64 1.30
CA LEU A 77 -12.25 -0.26 1.01
C LEU A 77 -12.14 0.49 -0.33
N HIS A 78 -13.01 0.19 -1.29
CA HIS A 78 -12.98 0.82 -2.61
C HIS A 78 -13.04 2.35 -2.53
N ASN A 79 -12.19 3.02 -3.30
CA ASN A 79 -11.98 4.46 -3.32
C ASN A 79 -11.68 5.10 -1.94
N ARG A 80 -11.33 4.30 -0.92
CA ARG A 80 -11.00 4.74 0.44
C ARG A 80 -9.58 4.33 0.82
N LEU A 81 -9.10 4.90 1.93
CA LEU A 81 -7.75 4.67 2.48
C LEU A 81 -6.62 4.88 1.46
N ARG A 82 -6.84 5.80 0.53
CA ARG A 82 -5.88 6.23 -0.48
C ARG A 82 -4.54 6.58 0.16
N VAL A 83 -3.46 6.30 -0.55
CA VAL A 83 -2.11 6.60 -0.08
C VAL A 83 -1.40 7.48 -1.09
N GLY A 84 -1.06 8.69 -0.65
CA GLY A 84 -0.22 9.61 -1.42
C GLY A 84 1.23 9.15 -1.43
N ILE A 85 1.87 9.35 -2.57
CA ILE A 85 3.31 9.17 -2.78
C ILE A 85 3.90 10.57 -2.88
N ALA A 86 4.87 10.86 -2.03
CA ALA A 86 5.54 12.15 -1.97
C ALA A 86 7.03 11.98 -2.20
N ARG A 87 7.74 13.06 -2.53
CA ARG A 87 9.20 13.04 -2.51
C ARG A 87 9.71 12.76 -1.10
N ALA A 88 10.77 11.96 -1.01
CA ALA A 88 11.49 11.80 0.24
C ALA A 88 12.15 13.14 0.62
N PRO A 89 12.19 13.53 1.92
CA PRO A 89 12.86 14.74 2.34
C PRO A 89 14.33 14.78 1.89
N GLY A 90 14.76 15.88 1.29
CA GLY A 90 16.16 16.07 0.90
C GLY A 90 16.63 15.31 -0.35
N ASN A 91 15.73 14.62 -1.07
CA ASN A 91 16.09 13.87 -2.28
C ASN A 91 15.05 14.05 -3.40
N THR A 92 15.51 14.35 -4.62
CA THR A 92 14.64 14.55 -5.80
C THR A 92 14.39 13.27 -6.60
N THR A 93 15.21 12.24 -6.44
CA THR A 93 15.13 10.96 -7.17
C THR A 93 14.48 9.85 -6.37
N THR A 94 14.18 10.09 -5.09
CA THR A 94 13.53 9.11 -4.21
C THR A 94 12.15 9.58 -3.81
N LEU A 95 11.18 8.68 -3.94
CA LEU A 95 9.82 8.84 -3.47
C LEU A 95 9.62 8.08 -2.15
N ARG A 96 8.54 8.41 -1.45
CA ARG A 96 8.12 7.71 -0.23
C ARG A 96 6.63 7.44 -0.21
N ILE A 97 6.28 6.32 0.40
CA ILE A 97 4.91 5.92 0.73
C ILE A 97 4.81 5.59 2.22
N MET A 98 3.76 6.07 2.88
CA MET A 98 3.57 5.85 4.32
C MET A 98 3.07 4.43 4.60
N ALA A 99 3.80 3.70 5.44
CA ALA A 99 3.55 2.30 5.75
C ALA A 99 2.50 2.13 6.87
N PHE A 100 1.26 2.55 6.60
CA PHE A 100 0.14 2.51 7.57
C PHE A 100 -0.80 1.33 7.33
N PRO A 101 -0.56 0.12 7.86
CA PRO A 101 -1.38 -1.03 7.54
C PRO A 101 -2.85 -0.82 7.94
N ALA A 102 -3.74 -1.37 7.12
CA ALA A 102 -5.16 -1.39 7.35
C ALA A 102 -5.52 -2.44 8.41
N TRP A 103 -6.64 -2.20 9.07
CA TRP A 103 -7.35 -3.15 9.91
C TRP A 103 -8.85 -2.89 9.75
N VAL A 104 -9.68 -3.88 10.06
CA VAL A 104 -11.13 -3.75 9.88
C VAL A 104 -11.82 -3.69 11.25
N ASP A 105 -12.64 -2.66 11.42
CA ASP A 105 -13.50 -2.41 12.59
C ASP A 105 -14.94 -2.75 12.21
N GLY A 106 -15.41 -3.95 12.57
CA GLY A 106 -16.63 -4.52 12.00
C GLY A 106 -16.46 -4.68 10.48
N GLU A 107 -17.16 -3.87 9.69
CA GLU A 107 -17.05 -3.83 8.22
C GLU A 107 -16.31 -2.59 7.70
N ARG A 108 -15.67 -1.81 8.58
CA ARG A 108 -15.05 -0.53 8.21
C ARG A 108 -13.52 -0.64 8.20
N PRO A 109 -12.87 -0.58 7.03
CA PRO A 109 -11.42 -0.44 6.96
C PRO A 109 -10.95 0.88 7.60
N ARG A 110 -9.92 0.77 8.43
CA ARG A 110 -9.21 1.87 9.11
C ARG A 110 -7.70 1.65 8.96
N ILE A 111 -6.91 2.67 9.27
CA ILE A 111 -5.44 2.58 9.24
C ILE A 111 -4.86 2.63 10.66
N LYS A 112 -3.75 1.93 10.86
CA LYS A 112 -2.90 2.09 12.05
C LYS A 112 -1.65 2.87 11.64
N LYS A 113 -1.49 4.08 12.19
CA LYS A 113 -0.41 5.01 11.80
C LYS A 113 0.91 4.77 12.54
N SER A 114 0.83 4.39 13.81
CA SER A 114 2.01 4.20 14.66
C SER A 114 2.08 2.76 15.16
N LEU A 115 3.23 2.12 14.91
CA LEU A 115 3.52 0.71 15.19
C LEU A 115 4.98 0.59 15.63
N THR A 116 5.32 -0.48 16.31
CA THR A 116 6.73 -0.92 16.39
C THR A 116 7.13 -1.55 15.06
N THR A 117 8.44 -1.69 14.80
CA THR A 117 8.91 -2.36 13.57
C THR A 117 8.46 -3.82 13.54
N ALA A 118 8.48 -4.51 14.69
CA ALA A 118 7.93 -5.86 14.84
C ALA A 118 6.42 -5.92 14.51
N GLN A 119 5.61 -4.98 15.02
CA GLN A 119 4.18 -4.95 14.74
C GLN A 119 3.88 -4.63 13.26
N LEU A 120 4.70 -3.80 12.60
CA LEU A 120 4.60 -3.57 11.16
C LEU A 120 4.94 -4.84 10.38
N ALA A 121 6.07 -5.48 10.70
CA ALA A 121 6.52 -6.70 10.04
C ALA A 121 5.48 -7.83 10.18
N ALA A 122 4.90 -8.03 11.37
CA ALA A 122 3.84 -9.01 11.58
C ALA A 122 2.60 -8.74 10.73
N LYS A 123 2.22 -7.46 10.53
CA LYS A 123 1.07 -7.09 9.69
C LYS A 123 1.34 -7.21 8.20
N TYR A 124 2.53 -6.83 7.76
CA TYR A 124 2.95 -6.91 6.36
C TYR A 124 3.22 -8.37 5.93
N GLY A 125 3.74 -9.17 6.86
CA GLY A 125 4.44 -10.43 6.62
C GLY A 125 5.95 -10.18 6.64
N LEU A 126 6.68 -10.79 7.59
CA LEU A 126 8.11 -10.50 7.79
C LEU A 126 8.93 -10.81 6.53
N GLN A 127 8.71 -11.98 5.93
CA GLN A 127 9.44 -12.35 4.72
C GLN A 127 9.10 -11.41 3.55
N GLN A 128 7.82 -11.07 3.36
CA GLN A 128 7.42 -10.16 2.29
C GLN A 128 7.98 -8.75 2.48
N LEU A 129 8.12 -8.30 3.74
CA LEU A 129 8.75 -7.02 4.04
C LEU A 129 10.25 -7.06 3.72
N ARG A 130 10.95 -8.14 4.09
CA ARG A 130 12.36 -8.38 3.73
C ARG A 130 12.56 -8.39 2.21
N ASP A 131 11.73 -9.14 1.50
CA ASP A 131 11.78 -9.24 0.04
C ASP A 131 11.57 -7.87 -0.62
N LEU A 132 10.63 -7.07 -0.09
CA LEU A 132 10.41 -5.71 -0.58
C LEU A 132 11.61 -4.80 -0.33
N THR A 133 12.19 -4.82 0.88
CA THR A 133 13.34 -3.98 1.23
C THR A 133 14.67 -4.46 0.64
N ALA A 134 14.73 -5.70 0.15
CA ALA A 134 15.87 -6.21 -0.60
C ALA A 134 15.92 -5.66 -2.04
N ARG A 135 14.84 -5.04 -2.54
CA ARG A 135 14.81 -4.42 -3.87
C ARG A 135 15.76 -3.21 -3.93
N PRO A 136 16.47 -3.00 -5.05
CA PRO A 136 17.42 -1.89 -5.18
C PRO A 136 16.81 -0.52 -4.86
N GLY A 137 17.44 0.22 -3.96
CA GLY A 137 17.01 1.57 -3.56
C GLY A 137 15.75 1.63 -2.69
N VAL A 138 15.22 0.48 -2.26
CA VAL A 138 14.07 0.41 -1.35
C VAL A 138 14.56 0.35 0.09
N ALA A 139 14.01 1.19 0.97
CA ALA A 139 14.37 1.19 2.38
C ALA A 139 13.19 1.55 3.29
N LEU A 140 13.09 0.87 4.42
CA LEU A 140 12.16 1.18 5.49
C LEU A 140 12.82 2.15 6.48
N HIS A 141 12.13 3.23 6.84
CA HIS A 141 12.65 4.21 7.79
C HIS A 141 11.55 4.84 8.64
N SER A 142 11.95 5.48 9.74
CA SER A 142 11.09 6.34 10.53
C SER A 142 10.70 7.58 9.73
N ALA A 143 9.41 7.82 9.54
CA ALA A 143 8.91 8.97 8.80
C ALA A 143 9.02 10.29 9.57
N GLY A 144 9.30 10.22 10.89
CA GLY A 144 9.38 11.37 11.78
C GLY A 144 10.70 12.13 11.77
N GLY A 145 11.73 11.64 11.07
CA GLY A 145 13.03 12.32 10.91
C GLY A 145 13.80 12.59 12.22
N ARG A 146 13.42 11.90 13.30
CA ARG A 146 14.03 12.04 14.63
C ARG A 146 15.31 11.22 14.72
N VAL A 147 16.42 11.89 14.99
CA VAL A 147 17.78 11.30 15.07
C VAL A 147 17.92 10.36 16.27
N ASP A 148 17.09 10.52 17.29
CA ASP A 148 17.05 9.73 18.53
C ASP A 148 16.21 8.45 18.43
N VAL A 149 15.57 8.19 17.29
CA VAL A 149 14.80 6.96 17.06
C VAL A 149 15.71 5.92 16.42
N PRO A 150 15.82 4.69 16.99
CA PRO A 150 16.52 3.59 16.36
C PRO A 150 16.09 3.39 14.91
N GLY A 151 17.04 3.02 14.04
CA GLY A 151 16.72 2.64 12.66
C GLY A 151 15.65 1.54 12.61
N CYS A 152 14.92 1.47 11.50
CA CYS A 152 13.99 0.37 11.27
C CYS A 152 14.78 -0.82 10.71
N ASP A 153 15.12 -1.79 11.57
CA ASP A 153 15.77 -3.01 11.13
C ASP A 153 14.70 -4.05 10.76
N VAL A 154 14.74 -4.56 9.54
CA VAL A 154 13.79 -5.56 9.05
C VAL A 154 14.32 -6.98 9.30
N ASP A 155 15.62 -7.14 9.48
CA ASP A 155 16.23 -8.42 9.80
C ASP A 155 16.10 -8.75 11.29
N ASP A 156 16.14 -7.73 12.16
CA ASP A 156 15.81 -7.81 13.59
C ASP A 156 14.75 -6.75 14.01
N PRO A 157 13.45 -6.99 13.72
CA PRO A 157 12.40 -6.00 13.98
C PRO A 157 12.23 -5.65 15.45
N GLN A 158 12.48 -4.39 15.79
CA GLN A 158 12.35 -3.88 17.17
C GLN A 158 10.88 -3.79 17.62
N ASP A 159 10.60 -4.13 18.88
CA ASP A 159 9.25 -4.03 19.49
C ASP A 159 9.13 -2.98 20.60
N ASP A 160 10.10 -2.09 20.74
CA ASP A 160 10.16 -1.16 21.89
C ASP A 160 9.41 0.15 21.65
N ILE A 161 9.58 0.75 20.48
CA ILE A 161 9.12 2.12 20.18
C ILE A 161 8.11 2.13 19.05
N ARG A 162 6.96 2.76 19.29
CA ARG A 162 5.94 2.99 18.27
C ARG A 162 6.20 4.27 17.49
N ILE A 163 6.42 4.11 16.19
CA ILE A 163 6.72 5.19 15.25
C ILE A 163 5.85 5.11 14.00
N GLN A 164 5.90 6.15 13.19
CA GLN A 164 5.35 6.11 11.83
C GLN A 164 6.45 5.64 10.89
N HIS A 165 6.14 4.64 10.08
CA HIS A 165 7.07 4.10 9.09
C HIS A 165 6.78 4.65 7.69
N ALA A 166 7.83 4.80 6.90
CA ALA A 166 7.75 5.08 5.47
C ALA A 166 8.71 4.16 4.71
N LEU A 167 8.28 3.78 3.51
CA LEU A 167 9.12 3.10 2.53
C LEU A 167 9.58 4.14 1.52
N SER A 168 10.89 4.29 1.37
CA SER A 168 11.50 5.01 0.24
C SER A 168 11.77 4.06 -0.91
N PHE A 169 11.70 4.57 -2.13
CA PHE A 169 11.98 3.82 -3.36
C PHE A 169 12.39 4.79 -4.50
N PRO A 170 13.12 4.32 -5.52
CA PRO A 170 13.48 5.14 -6.68
C PRO A 170 12.25 5.67 -7.43
N ALA A 171 12.32 6.87 -7.98
CA ALA A 171 11.18 7.49 -8.66
C ALA A 171 10.69 6.72 -9.89
N GLU A 172 11.59 5.99 -10.54
CA GLU A 172 11.37 5.09 -11.66
C GLU A 172 10.78 3.72 -11.26
N ASP A 173 10.75 3.40 -9.97
CA ASP A 173 10.17 2.15 -9.48
C ASP A 173 8.63 2.27 -9.36
N ASP A 174 7.96 1.74 -10.37
CA ASP A 174 6.50 1.71 -10.45
C ASP A 174 5.88 0.56 -9.66
N GLU A 175 6.64 -0.49 -9.35
CA GLU A 175 6.13 -1.72 -8.72
C GLU A 175 6.11 -1.62 -7.20
N THR A 176 7.22 -1.21 -6.57
CA THR A 176 7.37 -1.15 -5.11
C THR A 176 6.20 -0.44 -4.41
N PRO A 177 5.73 0.74 -4.84
CA PRO A 177 4.64 1.40 -4.14
C PRO A 177 3.31 0.64 -4.25
N VAL A 178 3.08 -0.06 -5.36
CA VAL A 178 1.86 -0.87 -5.58
C VAL A 178 1.88 -2.15 -4.74
N ILE A 179 3.05 -2.81 -4.65
CA ILE A 179 3.26 -3.96 -3.77
C ILE A 179 3.04 -3.54 -2.32
N ALA A 180 3.68 -2.43 -1.89
CA ALA A 180 3.50 -1.86 -0.56
C ALA A 180 2.04 -1.53 -0.26
N PHE A 181 1.35 -0.83 -1.17
CA PHE A 181 -0.06 -0.50 -1.02
C PHE A 181 -0.92 -1.76 -0.88
N THR A 182 -0.69 -2.78 -1.70
CA THR A 182 -1.44 -4.03 -1.66
C THR A 182 -1.28 -4.73 -0.31
N HIS A 183 -0.04 -4.92 0.16
CA HIS A 183 0.23 -5.54 1.47
C HIS A 183 -0.28 -4.71 2.64
N LEU A 184 -0.25 -3.37 2.54
CA LEU A 184 -0.66 -2.50 3.63
C LEU A 184 -2.15 -2.19 3.64
N ARG A 185 -2.86 -2.17 2.51
CA ARG A 185 -4.27 -1.74 2.44
C ARG A 185 -5.21 -2.86 2.08
N VAL A 186 -4.84 -3.70 1.11
CA VAL A 186 -5.74 -4.69 0.51
C VAL A 186 -5.65 -6.02 1.24
N VAL A 187 -4.45 -6.57 1.42
CA VAL A 187 -4.23 -7.88 2.06
C VAL A 187 -4.87 -7.97 3.46
N PRO A 188 -4.79 -6.98 4.36
CA PRO A 188 -5.44 -7.07 5.67
C PRO A 188 -6.96 -7.21 5.57
N VAL A 189 -7.58 -6.58 4.57
CA VAL A 189 -9.03 -6.67 4.33
C VAL A 189 -9.38 -8.01 3.69
N LEU A 190 -8.58 -8.51 2.75
CA LEU A 190 -8.76 -9.85 2.15
C LEU A 190 -8.67 -10.97 3.20
N ARG A 191 -7.73 -10.86 4.14
CA ARG A 191 -7.63 -11.78 5.29
C ARG A 191 -8.87 -11.69 6.19
N HIS A 192 -9.31 -10.48 6.50
CA HIS A 192 -10.49 -10.26 7.33
C HIS A 192 -11.76 -10.89 6.75
N VAL A 193 -11.96 -10.81 5.42
CA VAL A 193 -13.13 -11.41 4.75
C VAL A 193 -12.96 -12.90 4.42
N GLY A 194 -11.88 -13.53 4.89
CA GLY A 194 -11.60 -14.95 4.69
C GLY A 194 -11.22 -15.33 3.26
N TRP A 195 -10.74 -14.38 2.45
CA TRP A 195 -10.26 -14.66 1.08
C TRP A 195 -8.78 -15.05 1.06
N LEU A 196 -8.01 -14.63 2.05
CA LEU A 196 -6.61 -15.03 2.25
C LEU A 196 -6.41 -15.62 3.64
N SER A 197 -5.39 -16.46 3.79
CA SER A 197 -5.04 -17.04 5.08
C SER A 197 -4.50 -15.96 6.03
N MET A 198 -4.80 -16.11 7.31
CA MET A 198 -4.18 -15.29 8.35
C MET A 198 -2.66 -15.55 8.37
N VAL A 199 -1.89 -14.53 8.76
CA VAL A 199 -0.45 -14.71 8.98
C VAL A 199 -0.27 -15.74 10.09
N ALA A 200 0.46 -16.82 9.82
CA ALA A 200 0.94 -17.69 10.88
C ALA A 200 1.87 -16.86 11.78
N VAL A 201 1.46 -16.69 13.05
CA VAL A 201 2.24 -15.99 14.08
C VAL A 201 3.39 -16.88 14.52
#